data_AF-A0A9P3G822-F1
#
_entry.id   AF-A0A9P3G822-F1
#
_cell.length_a   1.000
_cell.length_b   1.000
_cell.length_c   1.000
_cell.angle_alpha   90.00
_cell.angle_beta   90.00
_cell.angle_gamma   90.00
#
_symmetry.space_group_name_H-M   'P 1'
#
loop_
_entity.id
_entity.type
_entity.pdbx_description
1 polymer ?
#
loop_
_entity_poly.entity_id
_entity_poly.type
_entity_poly.pdbx_seq_one_letter_code
_entity_poly.pdbx_strand_id
1 'polypeptide(L)'
;MPPVTLPAGAAHILHEAQSEISPEVAADDGDEERESYESAMEADRLVEAADEDQDGDAAAMDVDEDSDSGESHGAAGVDERKGKGKLTADDVHQTVKLASRDVITAQTLSTFQRNWKSFIKFCVANRFLAEGAALDPRDLPAQLPEYICMWIMNTCDDVDIYTGKKKGPKDEPASYSHAQKMRAAMTHQFGREFGLGQQTWSQSELKADKYTGNPSLSTVVSQYMVSLRRRKVSGLPFAPDLRMF
;
A
#
# COMPACT_ATOMS: atom_id res chain seq x y z
N MET A 1 -26.79 -7.46 -10.69
CA MET A 1 -25.85 -8.33 -11.44
C MET A 1 -25.95 -9.73 -10.85
N PRO A 2 -25.76 -10.81 -11.64
CA PRO A 2 -25.67 -12.15 -11.07
C PRO A 2 -24.55 -12.20 -10.03
N PRO A 3 -24.68 -13.00 -8.96
CA PRO A 3 -23.63 -13.14 -7.96
C PRO A 3 -22.36 -13.65 -8.64
N VAL A 4 -21.25 -12.93 -8.45
CA VAL A 4 -19.95 -13.34 -8.97
C VAL A 4 -19.50 -14.56 -8.18
N THR A 5 -19.42 -15.71 -8.85
CA THR A 5 -18.89 -16.93 -8.24
C THR A 5 -17.37 -16.90 -8.32
N LEU A 6 -16.71 -17.07 -7.17
CA LEU A 6 -15.25 -17.19 -7.14
C LEU A 6 -14.82 -18.46 -7.88
N PRO A 7 -13.76 -18.42 -8.69
CA PRO A 7 -13.17 -19.62 -9.26
C PRO A 7 -12.73 -20.60 -8.17
N ALA A 8 -12.81 -21.91 -8.46
CA ALA A 8 -12.68 -22.94 -7.43
C ALA A 8 -11.33 -22.91 -6.70
N GLY A 9 -10.23 -22.66 -7.41
CA GLY A 9 -8.90 -22.53 -6.80
C GLY A 9 -8.82 -21.36 -5.81
N ALA A 10 -9.32 -20.19 -6.20
CA ALA A 10 -9.37 -19.02 -5.34
C ALA A 10 -10.27 -19.22 -4.12
N ALA A 11 -11.45 -19.82 -4.32
CA ALA A 11 -12.39 -20.11 -3.24
C ALA A 11 -11.76 -21.03 -2.18
N HIS A 12 -11.03 -22.07 -2.60
CA HIS A 12 -10.33 -22.97 -1.68
C HIS A 12 -9.27 -22.23 -0.84
N ILE A 13 -8.39 -21.47 -1.49
CA ILE A 13 -7.29 -20.79 -0.80
C ILE A 13 -7.81 -19.71 0.15
N LEU A 14 -8.87 -19.00 -0.25
CA LEU A 14 -9.50 -18.01 0.62
C LEU A 14 -10.16 -18.65 1.83
N HIS A 15 -10.89 -19.75 1.62
CA HIS A 15 -11.49 -20.49 2.72
C HIS A 15 -10.44 -21.01 3.71
N GLU A 16 -9.34 -21.59 3.21
CA GLU A 16 -8.20 -22.02 4.03
C GLU A 16 -7.65 -20.85 4.85
N ALA A 17 -7.32 -19.73 4.20
CA ALA A 17 -6.80 -18.54 4.88
C ALA A 17 -7.76 -18.03 5.97
N GLN A 18 -9.07 -18.02 5.70
CA GLN A 18 -10.09 -17.60 6.65
C GLN A 18 -10.25 -18.58 7.82
N SER A 19 -10.02 -19.87 7.59
CA SER A 19 -10.15 -20.93 8.61
C SER A 19 -8.91 -21.07 9.50
N GLU A 20 -7.71 -20.84 8.95
CA GLU A 20 -6.45 -21.06 9.66
C GLU A 20 -5.91 -19.80 10.34
N ILE A 21 -6.23 -18.62 9.79
CA ILE A 21 -5.76 -17.35 10.34
C ILE A 21 -6.82 -16.77 11.28
N SER A 22 -6.50 -16.79 12.57
CA SER A 22 -7.31 -16.14 13.60
C SER A 22 -7.56 -14.66 13.26
N PRO A 23 -8.76 -14.14 13.53
CA PRO A 23 -9.08 -12.71 13.38
C PRO A 23 -8.10 -11.78 14.10
N GLU A 24 -7.53 -12.21 15.24
CA GLU A 24 -6.56 -11.41 15.99
C GLU A 24 -5.26 -11.19 15.21
N VAL A 25 -4.75 -12.26 14.56
CA VAL A 25 -3.54 -12.16 13.73
C VAL A 25 -3.81 -11.33 12.48
N ALA A 26 -5.02 -11.40 11.94
CA ALA A 26 -5.44 -10.57 10.82
C ALA A 26 -5.64 -9.09 11.22
N ALA A 27 -6.04 -8.82 12.46
CA ALA A 27 -6.13 -7.47 13.00
C ALA A 27 -4.75 -6.85 13.16
N ASP A 28 -3.78 -7.59 13.71
CA ASP A 28 -2.38 -7.17 13.85
C ASP A 28 -1.76 -6.75 12.50
N ASP A 29 -1.90 -7.60 11.46
CA ASP A 29 -1.48 -7.26 10.09
C ASP A 29 -2.24 -6.05 9.51
N GLY A 30 -3.52 -5.89 9.85
CA GLY A 30 -4.30 -4.73 9.44
C GLY A 30 -3.85 -3.42 10.11
N ASP A 31 -3.45 -3.49 11.38
CA ASP A 31 -2.95 -2.36 12.15
C ASP A 31 -1.56 -1.94 11.66
N GLU A 32 -0.64 -2.88 11.40
CA GLU A 32 0.67 -2.59 10.77
C GLU A 32 0.51 -1.83 9.44
N GLU A 33 -0.48 -2.22 8.63
CA GLU A 33 -0.75 -1.58 7.33
C GLU A 33 -1.41 -0.21 7.49
N ARG A 34 -2.26 -0.03 8.50
CA ARG A 34 -2.85 1.27 8.83
C ARG A 34 -1.76 2.24 9.28
N GLU A 35 -0.89 1.84 10.19
CA GLU A 35 0.25 2.62 10.67
C GLU A 35 1.20 3.02 9.53
N SER A 36 1.49 2.07 8.63
CA SER A 36 2.32 2.32 7.44
C SER A 36 1.69 3.37 6.52
N TYR A 37 0.37 3.34 6.33
CA TYR A 37 -0.35 4.31 5.53
C TYR A 37 -0.49 5.68 6.23
N GLU A 38 -0.73 5.71 7.54
CA GLU A 38 -0.73 6.94 8.36
C GLU A 38 0.60 7.67 8.25
N SER A 39 1.70 6.93 8.46
CA SER A 39 3.05 7.47 8.35
C SER A 39 3.32 8.08 6.97
N ALA A 40 2.81 7.43 5.91
CA ALA A 40 2.94 7.92 4.55
C ALA A 40 2.08 9.17 4.26
N MET A 41 0.88 9.26 4.85
CA MET A 41 0.02 10.44 4.73
C MET A 41 0.53 11.64 5.53
N GLU A 42 1.10 11.40 6.71
CA GLU A 42 1.70 12.44 7.54
C GLU A 42 2.93 13.04 6.85
N ALA A 43 3.77 12.19 6.26
CA ALA A 43 4.89 12.62 5.43
C ALA A 43 4.45 13.60 4.33
N ASP A 44 3.40 13.27 3.57
CA ASP A 44 2.89 14.11 2.50
C ASP A 44 2.34 15.45 3.00
N ARG A 45 1.57 15.47 4.09
CA ARG A 45 1.07 16.73 4.68
C ARG A 45 2.20 17.64 5.12
N LEU A 46 3.28 17.08 5.63
CA LEU A 46 4.44 17.83 6.07
C LEU A 46 5.22 18.45 4.91
N VAL A 47 5.18 17.83 3.72
CA VAL A 47 5.72 18.38 2.47
C VAL A 47 4.88 19.57 2.02
N GLU A 48 3.57 19.39 1.90
CA GLU A 48 2.65 20.44 1.43
C GLU A 48 2.75 21.70 2.30
N ALA A 49 2.78 21.54 3.62
CA ALA A 49 2.94 22.67 4.55
C ALA A 49 4.31 23.37 4.45
N ALA A 50 5.36 22.70 3.94
CA ALA A 50 6.67 23.32 3.79
C ALA A 50 6.78 24.18 2.52
N ASP A 51 6.00 23.88 1.48
CA ASP A 51 5.99 24.65 0.25
C ASP A 51 5.21 25.98 0.41
N GLU A 52 4.20 26.03 1.30
CA GLU A 52 3.41 27.25 1.57
C GLU A 52 4.22 28.36 2.28
N ASP A 53 5.25 28.01 3.06
CA ASP A 53 6.07 28.99 3.78
C ASP A 53 7.15 29.66 2.89
N GLN A 54 7.38 29.15 1.67
CA GLN A 54 8.48 29.60 0.81
C GLN A 54 8.12 30.73 -0.18
N ASP A 55 6.83 31.02 -0.37
CA ASP A 55 6.35 32.08 -1.28
C ASP A 55 6.14 33.45 -0.61
N GLY A 56 6.49 33.59 0.68
CA GLY A 56 6.20 34.77 1.49
C GLY A 56 7.23 35.92 1.47
N ASP A 57 8.45 35.74 0.94
CA ASP A 57 9.55 36.70 1.17
C ASP A 57 10.36 37.09 -0.08
N ALA A 58 9.73 37.15 -1.25
CA ALA A 58 10.31 37.70 -2.48
C ALA A 58 10.00 39.20 -2.66
N ALA A 59 10.03 39.99 -1.58
CA ALA A 59 9.94 41.44 -1.65
C ALA A 59 11.33 42.09 -1.50
N ALA A 60 11.94 42.38 -2.65
CA ALA A 60 12.96 43.40 -2.87
C ALA A 60 14.24 43.35 -1.99
N MET A 61 15.25 42.62 -2.48
CA MET A 61 16.64 43.00 -2.23
C MET A 61 17.30 43.36 -3.57
N ASP A 62 17.10 44.63 -3.96
CA ASP A 62 18.09 45.38 -4.73
C ASP A 62 19.34 45.47 -3.84
N VAL A 63 20.40 44.76 -4.20
CA VAL A 63 21.72 44.96 -3.58
C VAL A 63 22.75 45.06 -4.68
N ASP A 64 23.32 46.25 -4.74
CA ASP A 64 24.28 46.74 -5.68
C ASP A 64 25.51 45.84 -5.86
N GLU A 65 25.92 45.84 -7.12
CA GLU A 65 27.19 45.45 -7.70
C GLU A 65 28.33 46.30 -7.09
N ASP A 66 29.30 45.70 -6.37
CA ASP A 66 30.74 46.06 -6.47
C ASP A 66 31.69 45.33 -5.50
N SER A 67 32.93 45.19 -5.96
CA SER A 67 34.20 44.80 -5.29
C SER A 67 34.46 43.31 -5.06
N ASP A 68 35.37 42.65 -5.79
CA ASP A 68 36.83 42.84 -5.99
C ASP A 68 37.72 42.15 -4.93
N SER A 69 38.61 41.31 -5.47
CA SER A 69 39.90 40.81 -4.97
C SER A 69 39.98 39.84 -3.78
N GLY A 70 40.77 38.78 -3.97
CA GLY A 70 41.54 38.16 -2.88
C GLY A 70 41.66 36.64 -2.88
N GLU A 71 42.64 36.10 -3.61
CA GLU A 71 43.22 34.77 -3.34
C GLU A 71 43.79 34.68 -1.91
N SER A 72 43.58 33.56 -1.22
CA SER A 72 44.68 32.95 -0.45
C SER A 72 44.44 31.47 -0.14
N HIS A 73 45.48 30.68 -0.37
CA HIS A 73 45.64 29.31 0.08
C HIS A 73 45.79 29.24 1.61
N GLY A 74 45.08 28.31 2.25
CA GLY A 74 45.25 27.99 3.66
C GLY A 74 44.86 26.54 3.95
N ALA A 75 45.87 25.70 4.19
CA ALA A 75 45.73 24.33 4.64
C ALA A 75 45.45 24.25 6.15
N ALA A 76 44.84 23.14 6.54
CA ALA A 76 44.73 22.58 7.90
C ALA A 76 43.71 23.22 8.85
N GLY A 77 42.71 22.41 9.21
CA GLY A 77 41.83 22.62 10.34
C GLY A 77 40.96 21.37 10.52
N VAL A 78 41.47 20.41 11.30
CA VAL A 78 40.66 19.31 11.83
C VAL A 78 39.68 19.96 12.80
N ASP A 79 38.44 20.15 12.34
CA ASP A 79 37.42 20.90 13.08
C ASP A 79 36.97 20.13 14.33
N GLU A 80 36.90 20.90 15.40
CA GLU A 80 36.57 20.50 16.75
C GLU A 80 35.18 19.85 16.78
N ARG A 81 35.09 18.72 17.49
CA ARG A 81 33.80 18.16 17.95
C ARG A 81 33.19 19.13 18.96
N LYS A 82 32.63 20.24 18.48
CA LYS A 82 31.82 21.19 19.24
C LYS A 82 30.66 20.44 19.89
N GLY A 83 30.40 20.84 21.14
CA GLY A 83 29.71 20.05 22.15
C GLY A 83 28.35 19.50 21.72
N LYS A 84 28.01 18.37 22.32
CA LYS A 84 26.66 17.78 22.33
C LYS A 84 25.68 18.79 22.93
N GLY A 85 25.19 19.73 22.13
CA GLY A 85 23.97 20.45 22.43
C GLY A 85 22.88 19.41 22.70
N LYS A 86 22.12 19.59 23.78
CA LYS A 86 20.94 18.75 24.02
C LYS A 86 20.02 18.92 22.80
N LEU A 87 19.77 17.83 22.07
CA LEU A 87 18.70 17.80 21.08
C LEU A 87 17.41 18.24 21.78
N THR A 88 16.80 19.30 21.28
CA THR A 88 15.49 19.73 21.73
C THR A 88 14.42 18.86 21.10
N ALA A 89 13.20 18.87 21.67
CA ALA A 89 12.07 18.18 21.06
C ALA A 89 11.77 18.73 19.65
N ASP A 90 11.99 20.03 19.44
CA ASP A 90 11.80 20.69 18.14
C ASP A 90 12.83 20.22 17.11
N ASP A 91 14.09 20.03 17.50
CA ASP A 91 15.13 19.48 16.61
C ASP A 91 14.79 18.05 16.16
N VAL A 92 14.26 17.22 17.08
CA VAL A 92 13.82 15.86 16.76
C VAL A 92 12.61 15.90 15.81
N HIS A 93 11.64 16.77 16.08
CA HIS A 93 10.46 16.92 15.24
C HIS A 93 10.81 17.41 13.82
N GLN A 94 11.67 18.43 13.70
CA GLN A 94 12.15 18.89 12.40
C GLN A 94 12.98 17.83 11.66
N THR A 95 13.81 17.07 12.38
CA THR A 95 14.60 15.99 11.77
C THR A 95 13.70 14.89 11.23
N VAL A 96 12.68 14.48 11.99
CA VAL A 96 11.69 13.48 11.53
C VAL A 96 10.89 14.02 10.33
N LYS A 97 10.50 15.30 10.35
CA LYS A 97 9.83 15.98 9.24
C LYS A 97 10.69 15.99 7.97
N LEU A 98 11.96 16.35 8.08
CA LEU A 98 12.88 16.36 6.94
C LEU A 98 13.16 14.95 6.42
N ALA A 99 13.27 13.96 7.32
CA ALA A 99 13.47 12.57 6.94
C ALA A 99 12.24 11.94 6.27
N SER A 100 11.02 12.42 6.59
CA SER A 100 9.78 11.91 6.01
C SER A 100 9.39 12.57 4.68
N ARG A 101 9.92 13.76 4.37
CA ARG A 101 9.54 14.59 3.21
C ARG A 101 9.57 13.88 1.85
N ASP A 102 10.50 12.97 1.62
CA ASP A 102 10.65 12.29 0.31
C ASP A 102 10.24 10.81 0.34
N VAL A 103 9.45 10.38 1.33
CA VAL A 103 9.11 8.96 1.53
C VAL A 103 8.18 8.44 0.42
N ILE A 104 7.21 9.22 -0.04
CA ILE A 104 6.46 8.90 -1.27
C ILE A 104 7.08 9.63 -2.46
N THR A 105 8.12 9.01 -3.03
CA THR A 105 8.70 9.49 -4.28
C THR A 105 7.68 9.43 -5.44
N ALA A 106 7.88 10.25 -6.48
CA ALA A 106 7.13 10.13 -7.74
C ALA A 106 7.16 8.70 -8.33
N GLN A 107 8.23 7.95 -8.05
CA GLN A 107 8.36 6.55 -8.45
C GLN A 107 7.40 5.62 -7.68
N THR A 108 7.17 5.89 -6.39
CA THR A 108 6.19 5.18 -5.57
C THR A 108 4.78 5.41 -6.10
N LEU A 109 4.40 6.67 -6.36
CA LEU A 109 3.09 7.01 -6.95
C LEU A 109 2.89 6.35 -8.31
N SER A 110 3.90 6.40 -9.18
CA SER A 110 3.87 5.72 -10.48
C SER A 110 3.66 4.21 -10.33
N THR A 111 4.29 3.61 -9.32
CA THR A 111 4.11 2.18 -9.00
C THR A 111 2.68 1.88 -8.53
N PHE A 112 2.10 2.71 -7.65
CA PHE A 112 0.72 2.55 -7.20
C PHE A 112 -0.27 2.68 -8.37
N GLN A 113 -0.11 3.70 -9.22
CA GLN A 113 -0.94 3.88 -10.41
C GLN A 113 -0.84 2.71 -11.39
N ARG A 114 0.37 2.17 -11.60
CA ARG A 114 0.57 0.98 -12.44
C ARG A 114 -0.13 -0.25 -11.86
N ASN A 115 0.01 -0.46 -10.55
CA ASN A 115 -0.65 -1.56 -9.84
C ASN A 115 -2.17 -1.43 -9.89
N TRP A 116 -2.73 -0.23 -9.69
CA TRP A 116 -4.16 0.04 -9.86
C TRP A 116 -4.66 -0.28 -11.26
N LYS A 117 -3.97 0.20 -12.30
CA LYS A 117 -4.32 -0.13 -13.70
C LYS A 117 -4.30 -1.64 -13.95
N SER A 118 -3.32 -2.34 -13.38
CA SER A 118 -3.25 -3.81 -13.47
C SER A 118 -4.41 -4.51 -12.76
N PHE A 119 -4.82 -4.00 -11.59
CA PHE A 119 -5.98 -4.51 -10.85
C PHE A 119 -7.27 -4.33 -11.66
N ILE A 120 -7.53 -3.14 -12.22
CA ILE A 120 -8.71 -2.91 -13.07
C ILE A 120 -8.70 -3.82 -14.29
N LYS A 121 -7.55 -3.96 -14.96
CA LYS A 121 -7.41 -4.89 -16.10
C LYS A 121 -7.73 -6.32 -15.69
N PHE A 122 -7.27 -6.76 -14.52
CA PHE A 122 -7.60 -8.08 -13.98
C PHE A 122 -9.10 -8.24 -13.71
N CYS A 123 -9.74 -7.26 -13.08
CA CYS A 123 -11.18 -7.27 -12.80
C CYS A 123 -12.03 -7.35 -14.09
N VAL A 124 -11.65 -6.61 -15.13
CA VAL A 124 -12.32 -6.68 -16.45
C VAL A 124 -12.10 -8.06 -17.09
N ALA A 125 -10.87 -8.59 -17.08
CA ALA A 125 -10.55 -9.89 -17.67
C ALA A 125 -11.34 -11.04 -17.00
N ASN A 126 -11.60 -10.93 -15.69
CA ASN A 126 -12.39 -11.90 -14.92
C ASN A 126 -13.90 -11.59 -14.89
N ARG A 127 -14.35 -10.55 -15.62
CA ARG A 127 -15.75 -10.10 -15.68
C ARG A 127 -16.33 -9.66 -14.33
N PHE A 128 -15.48 -9.21 -13.41
CA PHE A 128 -15.92 -8.57 -12.16
C PHE A 128 -16.39 -7.14 -12.41
N LEU A 129 -15.81 -6.49 -13.42
CA LEU A 129 -16.21 -5.19 -13.92
C LEU A 129 -16.52 -5.30 -15.42
N ALA A 130 -17.46 -4.50 -15.90
CA ALA A 130 -17.69 -4.35 -17.33
C ALA A 130 -16.51 -3.62 -17.97
N GLU A 131 -16.27 -3.87 -19.26
CA GLU A 131 -15.23 -3.16 -20.00
C GLU A 131 -15.52 -1.65 -20.02
N GLY A 132 -14.50 -0.85 -19.73
CA GLY A 132 -14.63 0.61 -19.61
C GLY A 132 -15.36 1.10 -18.34
N ALA A 133 -15.86 0.19 -17.49
CA ALA A 133 -16.45 0.60 -16.21
C ALA A 133 -15.37 1.10 -15.25
N ALA A 134 -15.63 2.26 -14.64
CA ALA A 134 -14.88 2.76 -13.50
C ALA A 134 -15.59 2.34 -12.20
N LEU A 135 -14.80 2.10 -11.14
CA LEU A 135 -15.36 1.95 -9.80
C LEU A 135 -15.85 3.31 -9.31
N ASP A 136 -17.12 3.40 -8.91
CA ASP A 136 -17.65 4.56 -8.22
C ASP A 136 -17.42 4.38 -6.71
N PRO A 137 -16.67 5.27 -6.03
CA PRO A 137 -16.45 5.16 -4.57
C PRO A 137 -17.73 5.17 -3.74
N ARG A 138 -18.87 5.62 -4.29
CA ARG A 138 -20.19 5.65 -3.62
C ARG A 138 -21.01 4.37 -3.84
N ASP A 139 -20.53 3.49 -4.71
CA ASP A 139 -21.22 2.25 -5.08
C ASP A 139 -20.24 1.11 -5.34
N LEU A 140 -19.40 0.85 -4.34
CA LEU A 140 -18.43 -0.22 -4.41
C LEU A 140 -19.10 -1.59 -4.18
N PRO A 141 -18.71 -2.63 -4.96
CA PRO A 141 -19.18 -4.00 -4.75
C PRO A 141 -18.77 -4.52 -3.36
N ALA A 142 -19.66 -5.28 -2.72
CA ALA A 142 -19.37 -5.96 -1.46
C ALA A 142 -18.11 -6.85 -1.53
N GLN A 143 -17.91 -7.50 -2.68
CA GLN A 143 -16.87 -8.49 -2.95
C GLN A 143 -15.50 -7.89 -3.31
N LEU A 144 -15.31 -6.58 -3.17
CA LEU A 144 -14.07 -5.93 -3.56
C LEU A 144 -12.83 -6.47 -2.81
N PRO A 145 -12.91 -6.82 -1.50
CA PRO A 145 -11.85 -7.55 -0.80
C PRO A 145 -11.42 -8.84 -1.53
N GLU A 146 -12.38 -9.67 -1.93
CA GLU A 146 -12.12 -10.94 -2.60
C GLU A 146 -11.49 -10.69 -3.97
N TYR A 147 -11.92 -9.65 -4.69
CA TYR A 147 -11.30 -9.28 -5.98
C TYR A 147 -9.83 -8.88 -5.80
N ILE A 148 -9.51 -8.14 -4.73
CA ILE A 148 -8.14 -7.77 -4.38
C ILE A 148 -7.32 -9.02 -4.07
N CYS A 149 -7.83 -9.92 -3.21
CA CYS A 149 -7.13 -11.17 -2.89
C CYS A 149 -6.89 -12.01 -4.13
N MET A 150 -7.90 -12.17 -5.00
CA MET A 150 -7.77 -12.92 -6.25
C MET A 150 -6.71 -12.34 -7.19
N TRP A 151 -6.63 -11.01 -7.28
CA TRP A 151 -5.62 -10.35 -8.10
C TRP A 151 -4.21 -10.59 -7.58
N ILE A 152 -4.02 -10.46 -6.26
CA ILE A 152 -2.75 -10.77 -5.59
C ILE A 152 -2.43 -12.27 -5.77
N MET A 153 -3.39 -13.15 -5.57
CA MET A 153 -3.22 -14.60 -5.70
C MET A 153 -2.84 -15.04 -7.12
N ASN A 154 -3.48 -14.46 -8.12
CA ASN A 154 -3.16 -14.71 -9.52
C ASN A 154 -1.70 -14.36 -9.85
N THR A 155 -1.14 -13.36 -9.18
CA THR A 155 0.20 -12.83 -9.47
C THR A 155 1.28 -13.44 -8.58
N CYS A 156 0.96 -13.65 -7.31
CA CYS A 156 1.94 -13.93 -6.26
C CYS A 156 1.80 -15.33 -5.66
N ASP A 157 0.69 -16.04 -5.86
CA ASP A 157 0.54 -17.40 -5.33
C ASP A 157 1.08 -18.44 -6.31
N ASP A 158 1.61 -19.56 -5.82
CA ASP A 158 2.08 -20.66 -6.67
C ASP A 158 0.92 -21.55 -7.16
N VAL A 159 -0.29 -21.29 -6.69
CA VAL A 159 -1.53 -21.97 -7.10
C VAL A 159 -2.32 -21.12 -8.10
N ASP A 160 -2.82 -21.77 -9.15
CA ASP A 160 -3.69 -21.18 -10.16
C ASP A 160 -5.10 -20.93 -9.60
N ILE A 161 -5.61 -19.72 -9.78
CA ILE A 161 -6.86 -19.27 -9.18
C ILE A 161 -8.08 -20.03 -9.71
N TYR A 162 -8.02 -20.58 -10.92
CA TYR A 162 -9.16 -21.27 -11.52
C TYR A 162 -9.20 -22.75 -11.14
N THR A 163 -8.04 -23.40 -11.24
CA THR A 163 -7.93 -24.85 -11.13
C THR A 163 -7.53 -25.32 -9.73
N GLY A 164 -6.98 -24.44 -8.89
CA GLY A 164 -6.41 -24.81 -7.59
C GLY A 164 -5.15 -25.67 -7.68
N LYS A 165 -4.53 -25.76 -8.87
CA LYS A 165 -3.32 -26.55 -9.11
C LYS A 165 -2.09 -25.66 -9.11
N LYS A 166 -0.93 -26.25 -8.86
CA LYS A 166 0.35 -25.54 -8.96
C LYS A 166 0.54 -24.96 -10.37
N LYS A 167 0.93 -23.69 -10.45
CA LYS A 167 1.26 -22.98 -11.69
C LYS A 167 2.46 -23.62 -12.37
N GLY A 168 2.48 -23.53 -13.70
CA GLY A 168 3.57 -24.07 -14.50
C GLY A 168 4.87 -23.26 -14.36
N PRO A 169 6.02 -23.79 -14.79
CA PRO A 169 7.32 -23.09 -14.69
C PRO A 169 7.39 -21.76 -15.43
N LYS A 170 6.49 -21.52 -16.40
CA LYS A 170 6.43 -20.27 -17.16
C LYS A 170 5.73 -19.13 -16.40
N ASP A 171 4.96 -19.49 -15.39
CA ASP A 171 4.13 -18.58 -14.60
C ASP A 171 4.70 -18.51 -13.18
N GLU A 172 6.00 -18.19 -13.07
CA GLU A 172 6.67 -18.10 -11.79
C GLU A 172 6.00 -17.04 -10.91
N PRO A 173 5.56 -17.39 -9.69
CA PRO A 173 4.81 -16.48 -8.86
C PRO A 173 5.72 -15.38 -8.31
N ALA A 174 5.21 -14.15 -8.28
CA ALA A 174 5.93 -13.03 -7.69
C ALA A 174 6.19 -13.22 -6.18
N SER A 175 7.10 -12.41 -5.63
CA SER A 175 7.48 -12.48 -4.21
C SER A 175 6.42 -11.89 -3.28
N TYR A 176 6.51 -12.19 -1.98
CA TYR A 176 5.63 -11.59 -0.96
C TYR A 176 5.77 -10.06 -0.92
N SER A 177 6.98 -9.53 -1.06
CA SER A 177 7.20 -8.07 -1.13
C SER A 177 6.50 -7.44 -2.34
N HIS A 178 6.30 -8.18 -3.43
CA HIS A 178 5.48 -7.71 -4.55
C HIS A 178 4.00 -7.65 -4.17
N ALA A 179 3.48 -8.68 -3.48
CA ALA A 179 2.12 -8.70 -2.95
C ALA A 179 1.86 -7.52 -1.99
N GLN A 180 2.81 -7.19 -1.11
CA GLN A 180 2.68 -6.01 -0.23
C GLN A 180 2.56 -4.71 -1.03
N LYS A 181 3.35 -4.54 -2.10
CA LYS A 181 3.23 -3.36 -2.98
C LYS A 181 1.90 -3.31 -3.73
N MET A 182 1.32 -4.46 -4.06
CA MET A 182 -0.01 -4.56 -4.67
C MET A 182 -1.10 -4.13 -3.68
N ARG A 183 -1.05 -4.64 -2.44
CA ARG A 183 -1.98 -4.24 -1.37
C ARG A 183 -1.84 -2.75 -1.03
N ALA A 184 -0.62 -2.25 -0.83
CA ALA A 184 -0.36 -0.84 -0.54
C ALA A 184 -0.90 0.09 -1.63
N ALA A 185 -0.80 -0.31 -2.91
CA ALA A 185 -1.41 0.43 -4.01
C ALA A 185 -2.95 0.51 -3.90
N MET A 186 -3.60 -0.58 -3.47
CA MET A 186 -5.05 -0.57 -3.22
C MET A 186 -5.38 0.31 -2.02
N THR A 187 -4.63 0.18 -0.92
CA THR A 187 -4.81 1.01 0.29
C THR A 187 -4.71 2.49 -0.06
N HIS A 188 -3.70 2.90 -0.85
CA HIS A 188 -3.55 4.27 -1.31
C HIS A 188 -4.71 4.71 -2.21
N GLN A 189 -5.08 3.91 -3.21
CA GLN A 189 -6.16 4.27 -4.12
C GLN A 189 -7.50 4.45 -3.39
N PHE A 190 -7.90 3.49 -2.55
CA PHE A 190 -9.17 3.56 -1.83
C PHE A 190 -9.13 4.60 -0.69
N GLY A 191 -8.00 4.70 0.02
CA GLY A 191 -7.86 5.60 1.16
C GLY A 191 -7.75 7.05 0.74
N ARG A 192 -6.85 7.36 -0.20
CA ARG A 192 -6.52 8.73 -0.63
C ARG A 192 -7.36 9.18 -1.82
N GLU A 193 -7.24 8.49 -2.95
CA GLU A 193 -7.88 8.93 -4.21
C GLU A 193 -9.41 8.87 -4.14
N PHE A 194 -9.96 7.86 -3.44
CA PHE A 194 -11.40 7.71 -3.26
C PHE A 194 -11.92 8.32 -1.94
N GLY A 195 -11.02 8.80 -1.08
CA GLY A 195 -11.39 9.44 0.18
C GLY A 195 -12.08 8.52 1.19
N LEU A 196 -11.91 7.20 1.10
CA LEU A 196 -12.52 6.24 2.03
C LEU A 196 -11.72 6.10 3.34
N GLY A 197 -10.54 6.72 3.40
CA GLY A 197 -9.68 6.74 4.57
C GLY A 197 -9.16 5.36 4.96
N GLN A 198 -9.14 5.11 6.27
CA GLN A 198 -8.48 3.96 6.91
C GLN A 198 -9.44 3.06 7.69
N GLN A 199 -10.75 3.35 7.59
CA GLN A 199 -11.75 2.55 8.24
C GLN A 199 -11.73 1.14 7.66
N THR A 200 -11.81 0.14 8.53
CA THR A 200 -11.96 -1.25 8.11
C THR A 200 -13.19 -1.40 7.23
N TRP A 201 -13.07 -2.20 6.16
CA TRP A 201 -14.18 -2.50 5.26
C TRP A 201 -15.34 -3.17 6.01
N SER A 202 -16.52 -2.56 5.98
CA SER A 202 -17.71 -3.08 6.63
C SER A 202 -18.98 -2.73 5.87
N GLN A 203 -20.03 -3.52 6.09
CA GLN A 203 -21.36 -3.21 5.60
C GLN A 203 -21.93 -2.01 6.37
N SER A 204 -22.53 -1.07 5.67
CA SER A 204 -23.09 0.14 6.26
C SER A 204 -24.34 -0.19 7.10
N GLU A 205 -24.34 0.22 8.36
CA GLU A 205 -25.51 0.07 9.25
C GLU A 205 -26.75 0.81 8.73
N LEU A 206 -26.55 1.89 7.97
CA LEU A 206 -27.63 2.73 7.45
C LEU A 206 -28.25 2.18 6.16
N LYS A 207 -27.50 1.39 5.40
CA LYS A 207 -27.90 0.89 4.08
C LYS A 207 -27.33 -0.51 3.89
N ALA A 208 -28.17 -1.53 4.03
CA ALA A 208 -27.75 -2.93 3.94
C ALA A 208 -26.96 -3.26 2.66
N ASP A 209 -27.27 -2.65 1.52
CA ASP A 209 -26.55 -2.95 0.26
C ASP A 209 -25.34 -2.06 0.00
N LYS A 210 -24.90 -1.26 0.99
CA LYS A 210 -23.74 -0.37 0.86
C LYS A 210 -22.64 -0.80 1.79
N TYR A 211 -21.42 -0.67 1.30
CA TYR A 211 -20.21 -0.95 2.06
C TYR A 211 -19.39 0.33 2.18
N THR A 212 -18.71 0.46 3.31
CA THR A 212 -17.91 1.64 3.67
C THR A 212 -16.55 1.21 4.20
N GLY A 213 -15.58 2.12 4.13
CA GLY A 213 -14.19 1.87 4.53
C GLY A 213 -13.30 1.46 3.36
N ASN A 214 -12.11 0.98 3.68
CA ASN A 214 -11.09 0.61 2.72
C ASN A 214 -11.03 -0.92 2.53
N PRO A 215 -11.37 -1.45 1.33
CA PRO A 215 -11.43 -2.89 1.09
C PRO A 215 -10.08 -3.60 1.21
N SER A 216 -8.95 -2.90 1.04
CA SER A 216 -7.61 -3.49 1.26
C SER A 216 -7.27 -3.68 2.74
N LEU A 217 -8.00 -3.00 3.63
CA LEU A 217 -7.91 -3.12 5.09
C LEU A 217 -8.99 -4.06 5.66
N SER A 218 -9.67 -4.83 4.80
CA SER A 218 -10.62 -5.84 5.26
C SER A 218 -9.92 -7.02 5.93
N THR A 219 -10.61 -7.67 6.88
CA THR A 219 -10.13 -8.90 7.51
C THR A 219 -9.80 -9.99 6.48
N VAL A 220 -10.58 -10.08 5.40
CA VAL A 220 -10.36 -11.05 4.32
C VAL A 220 -9.01 -10.86 3.63
N VAL A 221 -8.64 -9.60 3.33
CA VAL A 221 -7.34 -9.29 2.72
C VAL A 221 -6.20 -9.56 3.70
N SER A 222 -6.34 -9.15 4.97
CA SER A 222 -5.31 -9.41 5.99
C SER A 222 -5.08 -10.92 6.22
N GLN A 223 -6.15 -11.70 6.38
CA GLN A 223 -6.06 -13.16 6.53
C GLN A 223 -5.35 -13.80 5.34
N TYR A 224 -5.69 -13.38 4.13
CA TYR A 224 -5.02 -13.85 2.92
C TYR A 224 -3.53 -13.47 2.89
N MET A 225 -3.18 -12.23 3.22
CA MET A 225 -1.79 -11.75 3.22
C MET A 225 -0.92 -12.50 4.24
N VAL A 226 -1.43 -12.72 5.46
CA VAL A 226 -0.74 -13.53 6.49
C VAL A 226 -0.54 -14.98 6.01
N SER A 227 -1.58 -15.59 5.45
CA SER A 227 -1.53 -16.94 4.91
C SER A 227 -0.50 -17.06 3.77
N LEU A 228 -0.50 -16.10 2.84
CA LEU A 228 0.47 -16.01 1.74
C LEU A 228 1.90 -15.85 2.27
N ARG A 229 2.12 -15.00 3.28
CA ARG A 229 3.43 -14.80 3.93
C ARG A 229 3.96 -16.13 4.49
N ARG A 230 3.11 -16.87 5.21
CA ARG A 230 3.48 -18.18 5.78
C ARG A 230 3.90 -19.16 4.68
N ARG A 231 3.10 -19.31 3.61
CA ARG A 231 3.46 -20.18 2.48
C ARG A 231 4.79 -19.79 1.83
N LYS A 232 5.03 -18.49 1.62
CA LYS A 232 6.26 -17.98 1.00
C LYS A 232 7.51 -18.20 1.87
N VAL A 233 7.38 -18.10 3.20
CA VAL A 233 8.49 -18.30 4.14
C VAL A 233 8.78 -19.79 4.33
N SER A 234 7.76 -20.62 4.47
CA SER A 234 7.94 -22.05 4.69
C SER A 234 8.51 -22.78 3.48
N GLY A 235 8.35 -22.22 2.27
CA GLY A 235 8.77 -22.88 1.02
C GLY A 235 8.05 -24.21 0.77
N LEU A 236 7.09 -24.58 1.62
CA LEU A 236 6.32 -25.79 1.51
C LEU A 236 5.34 -25.58 0.35
N PRO A 237 5.38 -26.46 -0.67
CA PRO A 237 4.39 -26.40 -1.73
C PRO A 237 3.01 -26.57 -1.10
N PHE A 238 2.02 -25.83 -1.61
CA PHE A 238 0.63 -26.06 -1.30
C PHE A 238 0.32 -27.55 -1.51
N ALA A 239 0.11 -28.28 -0.42
CA ALA A 239 -0.35 -29.66 -0.45
C ALA A 239 -1.85 -29.57 -0.22
N PRO A 240 -2.69 -29.63 -1.28
CA PRO A 240 -4.12 -29.74 -1.07
C PRO A 240 -4.31 -31.00 -0.23
N ASP A 241 -4.73 -30.87 1.01
CA ASP A 241 -4.95 -32.01 1.88
C ASP A 241 -6.14 -32.78 1.29
N LEU A 242 -5.82 -33.75 0.44
CA LEU A 242 -6.74 -34.64 -0.26
C LEU A 242 -7.54 -35.54 0.70
N ARG A 243 -7.49 -35.30 2.01
CA ARG A 243 -8.09 -36.12 3.05
C ARG A 243 -9.50 -35.68 3.48
N MET A 244 -10.09 -34.67 2.85
CA MET A 244 -11.47 -34.24 3.14
C MET A 244 -12.52 -34.59 2.07
N PHE A 245 -12.24 -35.55 1.16
CA PHE A 245 -13.24 -36.12 0.26
C PHE A 245 -13.37 -37.63 0.43
#